data_AF-U9ULL5-F1
#
_entry.id   AF-U9ULL5-F1
#
_cell.length_a   1.000
_cell.length_b   1.000
_cell.length_c   1.000
_cell.angle_alpha   90.00
_cell.angle_beta   90.00
_cell.angle_gamma   90.00
#
_symmetry.space_group_name_H-M   'P 1'
#
loop_
_entity.id
_entity.type
_entity.pdbx_description
1 polymer ?
#
loop_
_entity_poly.entity_id
_entity_poly.type
_entity_poly.pdbx_seq_one_letter_code
_entity_poly.pdbx_strand_id
1 'polypeptide(L)'
;MSQEKSTIPGNHQQVPLKVLAIGSAYEDTILYVDKFPPEDGKQRAQRVEKRRGGNAGNTLTVLSQFPLTQGYFMASMASKDASA
;
A
#
# COMPACT_ATOMS: atom_id res chain seq x y z
N MET A 1 -3.82 -27.37 20.48
CA MET A 1 -4.56 -27.52 19.21
C MET A 1 -3.55 -27.87 18.14
N SER A 2 -3.61 -29.11 17.68
CA SER A 2 -2.65 -29.71 16.76
C SER A 2 -2.79 -29.09 15.37
N GLN A 3 -1.67 -28.70 14.76
CA GLN A 3 -1.67 -28.27 13.37
C GLN A 3 -1.92 -29.46 12.45
N GLU A 4 -2.94 -29.34 11.62
CA GLU A 4 -3.31 -30.33 10.62
C GLU A 4 -2.27 -30.29 9.47
N LYS A 5 -1.49 -31.36 9.33
CA LYS A 5 -0.54 -31.53 8.22
C LYS A 5 -1.33 -31.77 6.93
N SER A 6 -1.28 -30.79 6.03
CA SER A 6 -1.77 -30.90 4.65
C SER A 6 -1.20 -32.16 3.98
N THR A 7 -2.09 -33.03 3.51
CA THR A 7 -1.80 -34.40 3.04
C THR A 7 -1.61 -34.49 1.53
N ILE A 8 -1.20 -33.42 0.85
CA ILE A 8 -1.03 -33.44 -0.62
C ILE A 8 0.36 -33.99 -0.98
N PRO A 9 0.47 -35.18 -1.59
CA PRO A 9 1.75 -35.73 -2.02
C PRO A 9 2.13 -35.09 -3.36
N GLY A 10 3.01 -34.11 -3.31
CA GLY A 10 3.64 -33.51 -4.48
C GLY A 10 4.91 -32.82 -4.06
N ASN A 11 6.00 -33.05 -4.79
CA ASN A 11 7.26 -32.33 -4.62
C ASN A 11 7.06 -30.89 -5.13
N HIS A 12 6.24 -30.12 -4.43
CA HIS A 12 5.94 -28.73 -4.76
C HIS A 12 7.12 -27.90 -4.28
N GLN A 13 8.14 -27.81 -5.12
CA GLN A 13 9.18 -26.80 -4.95
C GLN A 13 8.46 -25.45 -4.83
N GLN A 14 8.62 -24.79 -3.68
CA GLN A 14 7.97 -23.53 -3.40
C GLN A 14 8.52 -22.47 -4.35
N VAL A 15 7.83 -22.24 -5.47
CA VAL A 15 8.19 -21.20 -6.43
C VAL A 15 7.63 -19.87 -5.92
N PRO A 16 8.42 -18.80 -5.86
CA PRO A 16 7.91 -17.49 -5.47
C PRO A 16 6.78 -17.02 -6.40
N LEU A 17 5.67 -16.56 -5.81
CA LEU A 17 4.58 -15.89 -6.52
C LEU A 17 5.09 -14.54 -7.03
N LYS A 18 5.12 -14.35 -8.36
CA LYS A 18 5.49 -13.09 -9.00
C LYS A 18 4.25 -12.27 -9.32
N VAL A 19 4.18 -11.04 -8.83
CA VAL A 19 3.01 -10.15 -9.00
C VAL A 19 3.46 -8.81 -9.58
N LEU A 20 2.91 -8.43 -10.73
CA LEU A 20 2.99 -7.07 -11.24
C LEU A 20 1.70 -6.32 -10.89
N ALA A 21 1.78 -5.31 -10.02
CA ALA A 21 0.68 -4.41 -9.75
C ALA A 21 0.81 -3.14 -10.57
N ILE A 22 -0.21 -2.83 -11.35
CA ILE A 22 -0.30 -1.63 -12.19
C ILE A 22 -1.35 -0.71 -11.59
N GLY A 23 -1.01 0.55 -11.38
CA GLY A 23 -1.97 1.53 -10.86
C GLY A 23 -1.33 2.87 -10.59
N SER A 24 -1.90 3.60 -9.64
CA SER A 24 -1.43 4.94 -9.27
C SER A 24 -0.56 4.90 -8.02
N ALA A 25 0.48 5.74 -8.01
CA ALA A 25 1.26 6.07 -6.83
C ALA A 25 0.76 7.41 -6.27
N TYR A 26 0.36 7.43 -5.00
CA TYR A 26 -0.08 8.65 -4.34
C TYR A 26 0.80 8.98 -3.13
N GLU A 27 0.92 10.27 -2.82
CA GLU A 27 1.30 10.75 -1.49
C GLU A 27 0.01 11.20 -0.79
N ASP A 28 -0.48 10.40 0.16
CA ASP A 28 -1.63 10.75 0.97
C ASP A 28 -1.20 11.78 2.01
N THR A 29 -1.90 12.92 2.04
CA THR A 29 -1.77 13.92 3.11
C THR A 29 -2.99 13.82 4.02
N ILE A 30 -2.77 13.45 5.28
CA ILE A 30 -3.83 13.38 6.30
C ILE A 30 -3.71 14.60 7.21
N LEU A 31 -4.81 15.33 7.32
CA LEU A 31 -4.98 16.48 8.19
C LEU A 31 -5.77 16.05 9.42
N TYR A 32 -5.12 16.06 10.59
CA TYR A 32 -5.78 15.75 11.86
C TYR A 32 -6.45 17.02 12.40
N VAL A 33 -7.77 16.95 12.58
CA VAL A 33 -8.64 18.07 12.94
C VAL A 33 -9.69 17.63 13.97
N ASP A 34 -10.11 18.53 14.86
CA ASP A 34 -11.13 18.21 15.88
C ASP A 34 -12.53 17.99 15.28
N LYS A 35 -12.80 18.64 14.15
CA LYS A 35 -14.07 18.60 13.42
C LYS A 35 -13.83 19.00 11.97
N PHE A 36 -14.76 18.59 11.10
CA PHE A 36 -14.79 19.11 9.74
C PHE A 36 -15.05 20.62 9.75
N PRO A 37 -14.40 21.38 8.84
CA PRO A 37 -14.68 22.79 8.73
C PRO A 37 -16.13 23.02 8.29
N PRO A 38 -16.81 24.08 8.76
CA PRO A 38 -18.06 24.51 8.15
C PRO A 38 -17.82 24.94 6.70
N GLU A 39 -18.88 25.08 5.92
CA GLU A 39 -18.80 25.65 4.56
C GLU A 39 -18.07 27.00 4.60
N ASP A 40 -17.10 27.18 3.69
CA ASP A 40 -16.16 28.31 3.62
C ASP A 40 -15.28 28.56 4.86
N GLY A 41 -15.37 27.69 5.86
CA GLY A 41 -14.58 27.74 7.08
C GLY A 41 -13.13 27.34 6.84
N LYS A 42 -12.21 28.14 7.37
CA LYS A 42 -10.78 27.78 7.42
C LYS A 42 -10.44 27.25 8.80
N GLN A 43 -9.82 26.08 8.85
CA GLN A 43 -9.32 25.50 10.10
C GLN A 43 -7.89 25.01 9.91
N ARG A 44 -7.05 25.25 10.92
CA ARG A 44 -5.68 24.73 10.95
C ARG A 44 -5.69 23.28 11.44
N ALA A 45 -4.97 22.40 10.74
CA ALA A 45 -4.73 21.05 11.22
C ALA A 45 -3.83 21.06 12.46
N GLN A 46 -4.14 20.19 13.43
CA GLN A 46 -3.31 20.00 14.63
C GLN A 46 -2.03 19.23 14.29
N ARG A 47 -2.15 18.28 13.36
CA ARG A 47 -1.05 17.45 12.86
C ARG A 47 -1.28 17.20 11.37
N VAL A 48 -0.19 17.13 10.64
CA VAL A 48 -0.16 16.70 9.24
C VAL A 48 0.68 15.44 9.16
N GLU A 49 0.15 14.40 8.52
CA GLU A 49 0.87 13.17 8.21
C GLU A 49 0.94 13.00 6.70
N LYS A 50 2.12 12.71 6.19
CA LYS A 50 2.33 12.29 4.81
C LYS A 50 2.69 10.82 4.79
N ARG A 51 2.02 10.03 3.95
CA ARG A 51 2.35 8.62 3.74
C ARG A 51 2.12 8.21 2.28
N ARG A 52 2.74 7.11 1.87
CA ARG A 52 2.44 6.49 0.57
C ARG A 52 1.00 6.00 0.55
N GLY A 53 0.30 6.31 -0.53
CA GLY A 53 -1.03 5.79 -0.84
C GLY A 53 -1.07 5.01 -2.16
N GLY A 54 -2.29 4.71 -2.60
CA GLY A 54 -2.56 3.98 -3.85
C GLY A 54 -2.82 2.49 -3.64
N ASN A 55 -3.97 2.03 -4.12
CA ASN A 55 -4.44 0.65 -3.89
C ASN A 55 -3.47 -0.41 -4.41
N ALA A 56 -2.80 -0.17 -5.55
CA ALA A 56 -1.81 -1.08 -6.10
C ALA A 56 -0.57 -1.21 -5.18
N GLY A 57 -0.01 -0.08 -4.72
CA GLY A 57 1.10 -0.08 -3.77
C GLY A 57 0.71 -0.65 -2.39
N ASN A 58 -0.49 -0.33 -1.90
CA ASN A 58 -1.02 -0.87 -0.65
C ASN A 58 -1.19 -2.40 -0.73
N THR A 59 -1.71 -2.91 -1.85
CA THR A 59 -1.83 -4.36 -2.10
C THR A 59 -0.47 -5.03 -2.08
N LEU A 60 0.54 -4.47 -2.77
CA LEU A 60 1.90 -5.01 -2.74
C LEU A 60 2.53 -4.98 -1.33
N THR A 61 2.16 -4.00 -0.50
CA THR A 61 2.62 -3.92 0.89
C THR A 61 2.12 -5.11 1.70
N VAL A 62 0.84 -5.46 1.55
CA VAL A 62 0.27 -6.66 2.20
C VAL A 62 0.93 -7.92 1.64
N LEU A 63 1.05 -8.04 0.32
CA LEU A 63 1.65 -9.19 -0.34
C LEU A 63 3.13 -9.41 0.04
N SER A 64 3.88 -8.34 0.32
CA SER A 64 5.28 -8.43 0.77
C SER A 64 5.47 -9.04 2.15
N GLN A 65 4.41 -9.18 2.95
CA GLN A 65 4.46 -9.85 4.26
C GLN A 65 4.58 -11.38 4.11
N PHE A 66 4.37 -11.91 2.91
CA PHE A 66 4.47 -13.33 2.61
C PHE A 66 5.85 -13.65 2.00
N PRO A 67 6.65 -14.55 2.62
CA PRO A 67 8.06 -14.76 2.27
C PRO A 67 8.28 -15.35 0.87
N LEU A 68 7.24 -15.90 0.24
CA LEU A 68 7.29 -16.45 -1.12
C LEU A 68 6.63 -15.53 -2.15
N THR A 69 6.57 -14.23 -1.90
CA THR A 69 5.99 -13.27 -2.85
C THR A 69 7.04 -12.27 -3.36
N GLN A 70 7.15 -12.16 -4.67
CA GLN A 70 7.97 -11.18 -5.36
C GLN A 70 7.07 -10.17 -6.07
N GLY A 71 6.99 -8.95 -5.53
CA GLY A 71 6.19 -7.86 -6.07
C GLY A 71 6.96 -6.94 -7.01
N TYR A 72 6.31 -6.53 -8.09
CA TYR A 72 6.74 -5.50 -9.04
C TYR A 72 5.64 -4.44 -9.11
N PHE A 73 6.02 -3.17 -9.16
CA PHE A 73 5.08 -2.05 -9.20
C PHE A 73 5.31 -1.21 -10.45
N MET A 74 4.23 -0.85 -11.14
CA MET A 74 4.26 0.07 -12.28
C MET A 74 3.20 1.16 -12.06
N ALA A 75 3.65 2.40 -12.07
CA ALA A 75 2.81 3.59 -11.97
C ALA A 75 3.46 4.76 -12.69
N SER A 76 2.64 5.72 -13.14
CA SER A 76 3.14 7.04 -13.49
C SER A 76 3.47 7.80 -12.21
N MET A 77 4.63 8.46 -12.18
CA MET A 77 5.04 9.35 -11.11
C MET A 77 5.50 10.67 -11.73
N ALA A 78 5.04 11.78 -11.16
CA ALA A 78 5.57 13.09 -11.50
C ALA A 78 7.04 13.19 -11.04
N SER A 79 7.83 14.03 -11.72
CA SER A 79 9.16 14.38 -11.20
C SER A 79 9.03 15.11 -9.87
N LYS A 80 10.04 15.00 -9.02
CA LYS A 80 10.09 15.75 -7.75
C LYS A 80 9.95 17.26 -7.99
N ASP A 81 10.51 17.74 -9.08
CA ASP A 81 10.45 19.16 -9.49
C ASP A 81 9.04 19.62 -9.89
N ALA A 82 8.18 18.68 -10.31
CA ALA A 82 6.79 18.97 -10.64
C ALA A 82 5.86 19.00 -9.41
N SER A 83 6.38 18.72 -8.20
CA SER A 83 5.59 18.58 -6.96
C SER A 83 5.80 19.74 -5.96
N ALA A 84 6.34 20.88 -6.43
CA ALA A 84 6.63 22.07 -5.61
C ALA A 84 5.38 22.92 -5.31
#